data_AF-A0A7S2LGV4-F1
#
_entry.id   AF-A0A7S2LGV4-F1
#
_cell.length_a   1.000
_cell.length_b   1.000
_cell.length_c   1.000
_cell.angle_alpha   90.00
_cell.angle_beta   90.00
_cell.angle_gamma   90.00
#
_symmetry.space_group_name_H-M   'P 1'
#
loop_
_entity.id
_entity.type
_entity.pdbx_description
1 polymer ?
#
loop_
_entity_poly.entity_id
_entity_poly.type
_entity_poly.pdbx_seq_one_letter_code
_entity_poly.pdbx_strand_id
1 'polypeptide(L)'
;VKEALGGPFVYCIIFLFSTVLFWRDNLTGVTAVSMMAAGDGMADIIGRRFGANNKWWFSDRKSVAGSVAFFVSAFVATFGLASWLSYTGALTTLSMNTASLAVSIAWISLACTVVELLPFGDDNWTVPIVGGVLAETMLS
;
A
#
# COMPACT_ATOMS: atom_id res chain seq x y z
N VAL A 1 -4.29 -9.03 29.17
CA VAL A 1 -3.43 -9.21 27.97
C VAL A 1 -4.34 -9.57 26.80
N LYS A 2 -4.99 -8.58 26.17
CA LYS A 2 -6.02 -8.80 25.14
C LYS A 2 -5.70 -8.11 23.80
N GLU A 3 -4.48 -7.61 23.64
CA GLU A 3 -4.10 -6.71 22.53
C GLU A 3 -2.88 -7.18 21.73
N ALA A 4 -2.29 -8.34 22.05
CA ALA A 4 -1.08 -8.81 21.38
C ALA A 4 -1.34 -9.76 20.19
N LEU A 5 -2.56 -10.31 20.02
CA LEU A 5 -2.86 -11.30 18.98
C LEU A 5 -3.50 -10.75 17.70
N GLY A 6 -4.12 -9.56 17.73
CA GLY A 6 -4.84 -9.05 16.56
C GLY A 6 -3.93 -8.61 15.42
N GLY A 7 -2.95 -7.75 15.74
CA GLY A 7 -2.01 -7.21 14.75
C GLY A 7 -1.17 -8.28 14.05
N PRO A 8 -0.42 -9.13 14.79
CA PRO A 8 0.48 -10.11 14.18
C PRO A 8 -0.26 -11.15 13.33
N PHE A 9 -1.48 -11.52 13.70
CA PHE A 9 -2.27 -12.52 12.99
C PHE A 9 -2.79 -11.99 11.65
N VAL A 10 -3.22 -10.72 11.59
CA VAL A 10 -3.61 -10.06 10.33
C VAL A 10 -2.39 -9.90 9.41
N TYR A 11 -1.22 -9.55 9.96
CA TYR A 11 0.03 -9.54 9.19
C TYR A 11 0.36 -10.92 8.60
N CYS A 12 0.25 -11.99 9.39
CA CYS A 12 0.48 -13.34 8.90
C CYS A 12 -0.52 -13.76 7.82
N ILE A 13 -1.80 -13.38 7.94
CA ILE A 13 -2.82 -13.70 6.93
C ILE A 13 -2.59 -12.93 5.64
N ILE A 14 -2.25 -11.65 5.72
CA ILE A 14 -1.91 -10.83 4.55
C ILE A 14 -0.65 -11.39 3.88
N PHE A 15 0.40 -11.70 4.65
CA PHE A 15 1.61 -12.31 4.13
C PHE A 15 1.29 -13.64 3.44
N LEU A 16 0.48 -14.50 4.08
CA LEU A 16 0.09 -15.80 3.56
C LEU A 16 -0.77 -15.69 2.29
N PHE A 17 -1.73 -14.77 2.23
CA PHE A 17 -2.52 -14.51 1.02
C PHE A 17 -1.70 -13.90 -0.11
N SER A 18 -0.79 -12.98 0.20
CA SER A 18 0.13 -12.37 -0.78
C SER A 18 1.10 -13.40 -1.35
N THR A 19 1.52 -14.35 -0.53
CA THR A 19 2.42 -15.45 -0.93
C THR A 19 1.66 -16.55 -1.70
N VAL A 20 0.35 -16.72 -1.47
CA VAL A 20 -0.45 -17.80 -2.09
C VAL A 20 -1.13 -17.35 -3.40
N LEU A 21 -1.61 -16.11 -3.50
CA LEU A 21 -2.39 -15.65 -4.66
C LEU A 21 -1.56 -15.00 -5.78
N PHE A 22 -0.44 -14.37 -5.44
CA PHE A 22 0.36 -13.59 -6.41
C PHE A 22 1.78 -14.12 -6.60
N TRP A 23 1.98 -15.39 -6.27
CA TRP A 23 3.23 -16.07 -6.53
C TRP A 23 3.44 -16.21 -8.04
N ARG A 24 4.34 -15.34 -8.55
CA ARG A 24 5.19 -15.42 -9.75
C ARG A 24 4.86 -14.65 -11.03
N ASP A 25 3.63 -14.28 -11.35
CA ASP A 25 3.40 -13.78 -12.73
C ASP A 25 3.13 -12.27 -12.88
N ASN A 26 2.88 -11.49 -11.81
CA ASN A 26 2.68 -10.05 -12.00
C ASN A 26 2.98 -9.16 -10.79
N LEU A 27 3.71 -8.06 -11.01
CA LEU A 27 4.06 -7.06 -9.99
C LEU A 27 2.82 -6.37 -9.39
N THR A 28 1.73 -6.36 -10.15
CA THR A 28 0.40 -5.85 -9.83
C THR A 28 -0.18 -6.39 -8.52
N GLY A 29 0.04 -7.66 -8.24
CA GLY A 29 -0.45 -8.28 -7.01
C GLY A 29 0.29 -7.82 -5.77
N VAL A 30 1.62 -7.73 -5.91
CA VAL A 30 2.50 -7.28 -4.84
C VAL A 30 2.19 -5.83 -4.49
N THR A 31 1.99 -4.97 -5.51
CA THR A 31 1.66 -3.56 -5.29
C THR A 31 0.30 -3.36 -4.64
N ALA A 32 -0.75 -4.07 -5.08
CA ALA A 32 -2.08 -3.94 -4.48
C ALA A 32 -2.07 -4.36 -3.00
N VAL A 33 -1.42 -5.48 -2.67
CA VAL A 33 -1.35 -5.98 -1.30
C VAL A 33 -0.44 -5.11 -0.43
N SER A 34 0.70 -4.65 -0.93
CA SER A 34 1.60 -3.78 -0.16
C SER A 34 0.97 -2.41 0.11
N MET A 35 0.22 -1.86 -0.85
CA MET A 35 -0.48 -0.58 -0.67
C MET A 35 -1.54 -0.67 0.44
N MET A 36 -2.36 -1.72 0.44
CA MET A 36 -3.34 -1.93 1.51
C MET A 36 -2.66 -2.24 2.84
N ALA A 37 -1.77 -3.23 2.88
CA ALA A 37 -1.18 -3.72 4.13
C ALA A 37 -0.24 -2.72 4.80
N ALA A 38 0.66 -2.10 4.02
CA ALA A 38 1.62 -1.13 4.55
C ALA A 38 0.98 0.25 4.72
N GLY A 39 0.17 0.66 3.74
CA GLY A 39 -0.54 1.94 3.73
C GLY A 39 -1.52 2.05 4.89
N ASP A 40 -2.56 1.21 4.92
CA ASP A 40 -3.61 1.27 5.95
C ASP A 40 -3.05 0.97 7.34
N GLY A 41 -2.16 -0.01 7.43
CA GLY A 41 -1.52 -0.40 8.69
C GLY A 41 -0.75 0.76 9.32
N MET A 42 0.12 1.44 8.57
CA MET A 42 0.84 2.59 9.10
C MET A 42 -0.03 3.82 9.27
N ALA A 43 -1.01 4.04 8.38
CA ALA A 43 -1.95 5.16 8.47
C ALA A 43 -2.79 5.10 9.74
N ASP A 44 -3.27 3.93 10.16
CA ASP A 44 -4.03 3.79 11.40
C ASP A 44 -3.13 3.98 12.63
N ILE A 45 -1.91 3.42 12.63
CA ILE A 45 -0.96 3.57 13.75
C ILE A 45 -0.55 5.04 13.93
N ILE A 46 -0.11 5.70 12.86
CA ILE A 46 0.37 7.09 12.90
C ILE A 46 -0.81 8.06 13.02
N GLY A 47 -1.93 7.77 12.37
CA GLY A 47 -3.16 8.54 12.46
C GLY A 47 -3.75 8.55 13.88
N ARG A 48 -3.75 7.41 14.59
CA ARG A 48 -4.18 7.38 16.00
C ARG A 48 -3.21 8.11 16.93
N ARG A 49 -1.90 8.03 16.66
CA ARG A 49 -0.87 8.59 17.54
C ARG A 49 -0.63 10.09 17.36
N PHE A 50 -0.71 10.58 16.12
CA PHE A 50 -0.37 11.96 15.75
C PHE A 50 -1.49 12.70 15.02
N GLY A 51 -2.57 12.02 14.63
CA GLY A 51 -3.67 12.60 13.87
C GLY A 51 -4.69 13.40 14.68
N ALA A 52 -4.64 13.34 16.02
CA ALA A 52 -5.61 14.02 16.89
C ALA A 52 -5.63 15.55 16.69
N ASN A 53 -4.49 16.16 16.36
CA ASN A 53 -4.34 17.62 16.22
C ASN A 53 -4.31 18.09 14.75
N ASN A 54 -4.29 17.17 13.79
CA ASN A 54 -4.09 17.45 12.36
C ASN A 54 -5.14 16.73 11.49
N LYS A 55 -6.41 16.84 11.88
CA LYS A 55 -7.54 16.24 11.14
C LYS A 55 -7.84 17.03 9.87
N TRP A 56 -8.37 16.36 8.85
CA TRP A 56 -8.87 17.05 7.67
C TRP A 56 -10.20 17.75 7.99
N TRP A 57 -10.30 19.02 7.60
CA TRP A 57 -11.50 19.86 7.62
C TRP A 57 -12.81 19.23 7.10
N PHE A 58 -12.74 18.17 6.28
CA PHE A 58 -13.91 17.45 5.75
C PHE A 58 -14.12 16.05 6.37
N SER A 59 -13.25 15.58 7.28
CA SER A 59 -13.37 14.25 7.88
C SER A 59 -12.79 14.20 9.30
N ASP A 60 -13.64 13.93 10.29
CA ASP A 60 -13.23 13.80 11.70
C ASP A 60 -12.41 12.53 12.01
N ARG A 61 -12.35 11.60 11.05
CA ARG A 61 -11.64 10.32 11.18
C ARG A 61 -10.28 10.34 10.48
N LYS A 62 -10.12 11.06 9.37
CA LYS A 62 -8.87 11.08 8.60
C LYS A 62 -8.00 12.29 8.97
N SER A 63 -6.70 12.07 9.09
CA SER A 63 -5.73 13.09 9.48
C SER A 63 -4.63 13.23 8.44
N VAL A 64 -4.05 14.43 8.35
CA VAL A 64 -2.91 14.72 7.46
C VAL A 64 -1.73 13.80 7.81
N ALA A 65 -1.50 13.56 9.10
CA ALA A 65 -0.47 12.63 9.57
C ALA A 65 -0.71 11.19 9.08
N GLY A 66 -1.96 10.73 9.11
CA GLY A 66 -2.35 9.42 8.59
C GLY A 66 -2.19 9.31 7.07
N SER A 67 -2.57 10.33 6.31
CA SER A 67 -2.41 10.34 4.85
C SER A 67 -0.95 10.36 4.40
N VAL A 68 -0.11 11.16 5.08
CA VAL A 68 1.35 11.18 4.81
C VAL A 68 1.97 9.83 5.19
N ALA A 69 1.55 9.25 6.32
CA ALA A 69 1.98 7.91 6.72
C ALA A 69 1.59 6.86 5.68
N PHE A 70 0.35 6.89 5.19
CA PHE A 70 -0.12 6.01 4.13
C PHE A 70 0.78 6.11 2.89
N PHE A 71 0.97 7.33 2.37
CA PHE A 71 1.75 7.55 1.16
C PHE A 71 3.19 7.05 1.30
N VAL A 72 3.89 7.44 2.37
CA VAL A 72 5.30 7.09 2.59
C VAL A 72 5.47 5.59 2.80
N SER A 73 4.62 4.99 3.64
CA SER A 73 4.69 3.55 3.94
C SER A 73 4.40 2.70 2.71
N ALA A 74 3.35 3.03 1.97
CA ALA A 74 2.96 2.33 0.77
C ALA A 74 4.02 2.45 -0.33
N PHE A 75 4.62 3.64 -0.50
CA PHE A 75 5.72 3.85 -1.45
C PHE A 75 6.95 3.01 -1.06
N VAL A 76 7.42 3.14 0.18
CA VAL A 76 8.64 2.45 0.65
C VAL A 76 8.48 0.94 0.62
N ALA A 77 7.33 0.41 1.07
CA ALA A 77 7.07 -1.02 1.05
C ALA A 77 7.01 -1.57 -0.38
N THR A 78 6.27 -0.91 -1.26
CA THR A 78 6.10 -1.35 -2.65
C THR A 78 7.40 -1.24 -3.45
N PHE A 79 8.12 -0.13 -3.32
CA PHE A 79 9.41 0.07 -3.96
C PHE A 79 10.49 -0.89 -3.43
N GLY A 80 10.51 -1.11 -2.11
CA GLY A 80 11.42 -2.07 -1.48
C GLY A 80 11.18 -3.50 -1.95
N LEU A 81 9.90 -3.93 -2.00
CA LEU A 81 9.52 -5.26 -2.51
C LEU A 81 9.84 -5.40 -4.00
N ALA A 82 9.51 -4.40 -4.82
CA ALA A 82 9.82 -4.42 -6.25
C ALA A 82 11.34 -4.48 -6.50
N SER A 83 12.13 -3.71 -5.75
CA SER A 83 13.60 -3.73 -5.84
C SER A 83 14.20 -5.06 -5.39
N TRP A 84 13.67 -5.64 -4.31
CA TRP A 84 14.10 -6.96 -3.80
C TRP A 84 13.78 -8.08 -4.79
N LEU A 85 12.58 -8.06 -5.37
CA LEU A 85 12.15 -9.03 -6.39
C LEU A 85 12.96 -8.88 -7.70
N SER A 86 13.35 -7.66 -8.04
CA SER A 86 14.23 -7.38 -9.19
C SER A 86 15.65 -7.92 -8.93
N TYR A 87 16.19 -7.71 -7.73
CA TYR A 87 17.51 -8.19 -7.34
C TYR A 87 17.60 -9.73 -7.28
N THR A 88 16.53 -10.39 -6.82
CA THR A 88 16.46 -11.86 -6.73
C THR A 88 16.19 -12.54 -8.08
N GLY A 89 16.01 -11.77 -9.16
CA GLY A 89 15.70 -12.30 -10.49
C GLY A 89 14.34 -12.99 -10.59
N ALA A 90 13.48 -12.81 -9.58
CA ALA A 90 12.13 -13.39 -9.54
C ALA A 90 11.17 -12.66 -10.49
N LEU A 91 11.47 -11.42 -10.85
CA LEU A 91 10.76 -10.65 -11.88
C LEU A 91 11.55 -10.69 -13.19
N THR A 92 11.15 -11.57 -14.09
CA THR A 92 11.79 -11.74 -15.40
C THR A 92 11.38 -10.69 -16.45
N THR A 93 10.48 -9.75 -16.12
CA THR A 93 9.83 -8.85 -17.10
C THR A 93 9.81 -7.37 -16.72
N LEU A 94 10.67 -6.89 -15.82
CA LEU A 94 10.84 -5.44 -15.64
C LEU A 94 11.79 -4.89 -16.71
N SER A 95 11.24 -4.56 -17.89
CA SER A 95 11.93 -3.77 -18.92
C SER A 95 11.98 -2.27 -18.57
N MET A 96 11.66 -1.90 -17.32
CA MET A 96 11.61 -0.52 -16.86
C MET A 96 12.87 -0.16 -16.08
N ASN A 97 13.34 1.06 -16.28
CA ASN A 97 14.41 1.65 -15.46
C ASN A 97 13.91 1.80 -14.01
N THR A 98 14.79 1.60 -13.02
CA THR A 98 14.51 1.78 -11.59
C THR A 98 13.86 3.15 -11.30
N ALA A 99 14.28 4.19 -12.02
CA ALA A 99 13.69 5.53 -11.89
C ALA A 99 12.22 5.59 -12.38
N SER A 100 11.90 4.97 -13.52
CA SER A 100 10.52 4.90 -14.02
C SER A 100 9.61 4.05 -13.14
N LEU A 101 10.16 3.00 -12.53
CA LEU A 101 9.44 2.16 -11.57
C LEU A 101 9.12 2.94 -10.29
N ALA A 102 10.08 3.70 -9.75
CA ALA A 102 9.86 4.57 -8.60
C ALA A 102 8.78 5.62 -8.88
N VAL A 103 8.81 6.27 -10.06
CA VAL A 103 7.79 7.26 -10.45
C VAL A 103 6.41 6.61 -10.56
N SER A 104 6.31 5.43 -11.17
CA SER A 104 5.04 4.71 -11.32
C SER A 104 4.46 4.33 -9.96
N ILE A 105 5.29 3.78 -9.06
CA ILE A 105 4.87 3.44 -7.69
C ILE A 105 4.46 4.70 -6.92
N ALA A 106 5.17 5.82 -7.06
CA ALA A 106 4.79 7.08 -6.43
C ALA A 106 3.42 7.57 -6.90
N TRP A 107 3.12 7.48 -8.19
CA TRP A 107 1.80 7.80 -8.73
C TRP A 107 0.70 6.89 -8.19
N ILE A 108 0.96 5.58 -8.13
CA ILE A 108 0.02 4.59 -7.57
C ILE A 108 -0.23 4.89 -6.09
N SER A 109 0.81 5.12 -5.30
CA SER A 109 0.70 5.48 -3.87
C SER A 109 -0.11 6.76 -3.69
N LEU A 110 0.12 7.77 -4.52
CA LEU A 110 -0.60 9.04 -4.44
C LEU A 110 -2.08 8.84 -4.77
N ALA A 111 -2.39 8.13 -5.86
CA ALA A 111 -3.75 7.81 -6.24
C ALA A 111 -4.49 7.00 -5.16
N CYS A 112 -3.83 6.01 -4.57
CA CYS A 112 -4.38 5.23 -3.44
C CYS A 112 -4.56 6.09 -2.18
N THR A 113 -3.69 7.07 -1.94
CA THR A 113 -3.84 8.00 -0.80
C THR A 113 -5.04 8.94 -1.00
N VAL A 114 -5.30 9.39 -2.23
CA VAL A 114 -6.49 10.20 -2.57
C VAL A 114 -7.76 9.33 -2.51
N VAL A 115 -7.67 8.14 -3.12
CA VAL A 115 -8.36 6.89 -2.77
C VAL A 115 -9.00 6.88 -1.38
N GLU A 116 -8.09 6.62 -0.46
CA GLU A 116 -8.25 6.58 0.97
C GLU A 116 -8.80 7.90 1.52
N LEU A 117 -8.37 9.07 1.05
CA LEU A 117 -8.85 10.34 1.61
C LEU A 117 -10.35 10.57 1.39
N LEU A 118 -10.89 10.02 0.31
CA LEU A 118 -12.25 10.25 -0.15
C LEU A 118 -13.26 9.43 0.68
N PRO A 119 -14.37 10.03 1.15
CA PRO A 119 -15.40 9.32 1.92
C PRO A 119 -16.33 8.46 1.03
N PHE A 120 -15.82 7.93 -0.09
CA PHE A 120 -16.58 7.20 -1.09
C PHE A 120 -16.34 5.68 -0.96
N GLY A 121 -16.96 5.06 0.05
CA GLY A 121 -16.99 3.60 0.22
C GLY A 121 -16.07 3.06 1.32
N ASP A 122 -15.95 1.73 1.40
CA ASP A 122 -15.05 1.04 2.32
C ASP A 122 -13.65 0.97 1.69
N ASP A 123 -12.72 1.67 2.33
CA ASP A 123 -11.31 1.83 1.97
C ASP A 123 -10.61 0.50 1.64
N ASN A 124 -11.00 -0.57 2.36
CA ASN A 124 -10.44 -1.92 2.18
C ASN A 124 -10.72 -2.52 0.79
N TRP A 125 -11.70 -2.00 0.05
CA TRP A 125 -12.02 -2.46 -1.29
C TRP A 125 -11.51 -1.49 -2.36
N THR A 126 -11.65 -0.19 -2.12
CA THR A 126 -11.33 0.84 -3.12
C THR A 126 -9.82 0.97 -3.33
N VAL A 127 -9.02 0.93 -2.25
CA VAL A 127 -7.56 1.03 -2.29
C VAL A 127 -6.90 -0.10 -3.10
N PRO A 128 -7.17 -1.40 -2.82
CA PRO A 128 -6.54 -2.48 -3.57
C PRO A 128 -7.03 -2.56 -5.03
N ILE A 129 -8.28 -2.21 -5.31
CA ILE A 129 -8.80 -2.17 -6.70
C ILE A 129 -8.09 -1.08 -7.50
N VAL A 130 -8.03 0.15 -6.97
CA VAL A 130 -7.34 1.26 -7.65
C VAL A 130 -5.85 0.99 -7.78
N GLY A 131 -5.21 0.49 -6.71
CA GLY A 131 -3.80 0.13 -6.70
C GLY A 131 -3.47 -0.98 -7.70
N GLY A 132 -4.32 -2.00 -7.79
CA GLY A 132 -4.19 -3.10 -8.75
C GLY A 132 -4.38 -2.64 -10.19
N VAL A 133 -5.44 -1.89 -10.50
CA VAL A 133 -5.70 -1.40 -11.86
C VAL A 133 -4.58 -0.47 -12.34
N LEU A 134 -4.13 0.47 -11.50
CA LEU A 134 -3.05 1.37 -11.88
C LEU A 134 -1.72 0.63 -12.04
N ALA A 135 -1.44 -0.33 -11.14
CA ALA A 135 -0.26 -1.16 -11.26
C ALA A 135 -0.28 -2.01 -12.53
N GLU A 136 -1.43 -2.57 -12.92
CA GLU A 136 -1.56 -3.29 -14.20
C GLU A 136 -1.23 -2.35 -15.36
N THR A 137 -1.81 -1.16 -15.43
CA THR A 137 -1.58 -0.24 -16.55
C THR A 137 -0.17 0.35 -16.64
N MET A 138 0.52 0.49 -15.50
CA MET A 138 1.81 1.20 -15.41
C MET A 138 3.01 0.25 -15.29
N LEU A 139 2.79 -0.99 -14.86
CA LEU A 139 3.83 -1.99 -14.58
C LEU A 139 3.75 -3.24 -15.48
N SER A 140 2.74 -3.35 -16.35
CA SER A 140 2.69 -4.33 -17.46
C SER A 140 3.54 -3.90 -18.64
#